data_AF-A0A645AUN0-F1
#
_entry.id   AF-A0A645AUN0-F1
#
_cell.length_a   1.000
_cell.length_b   1.000
_cell.length_c   1.000
_cell.angle_alpha   90.00
_cell.angle_beta   90.00
_cell.angle_gamma   90.00
#
_symmetry.space_group_name_H-M   'P 1'
#
loop_
_entity.id
_entity.type
_entity.pdbx_description
1 polymer ?
#
loop_
_entity_poly.entity_id
_entity_poly.type
_entity_poly.pdbx_seq_one_letter_code
_entity_poly.pdbx_strand_id
1 'polypeptide(L)'
;MTYSANSYESPFYGIGCATATDIMGEWTKYPHNPVLQKPGNLVGVGHSSMFTDKKGSLRIVFHAHRDASSIHPRDMYISKVGFREVNGENQLYIDDNYETPILIK
;
A
#
# COMPACT_ATOMS: atom_id res chain seq x y z
N MET A 1 5.05 -5.75 -9.64
CA MET A 1 5.06 -4.28 -9.54
C MET A 1 3.91 -3.84 -8.65
N THR A 2 4.17 -3.02 -7.63
CA THR A 2 3.12 -2.28 -6.91
C THR A 2 2.89 -0.92 -7.55
N TYR A 3 1.66 -0.45 -7.57
CA TYR A 3 1.29 0.84 -8.15
C TYR A 3 0.13 1.46 -7.35
N SER A 4 -0.16 2.74 -7.59
CA SER A 4 -1.36 3.39 -7.06
C SER A 4 -2.27 3.86 -8.18
N ALA A 5 -3.57 3.90 -7.92
CA ALA A 5 -4.59 4.32 -8.87
C ALA A 5 -5.65 5.22 -8.23
N ASN A 6 -6.43 5.88 -9.09
CA ASN A 6 -7.30 7.04 -8.82
C ASN A 6 -6.53 8.36 -8.67
N SER A 7 -7.23 9.50 -8.67
CA SER A 7 -6.63 10.79 -8.27
C SER A 7 -6.21 10.70 -6.80
N TYR A 8 -5.08 11.31 -6.44
CA TYR A 8 -4.63 11.40 -5.06
C TYR A 8 -5.63 12.15 -4.17
N GLU A 9 -6.51 12.97 -4.76
CA GLU A 9 -7.57 13.71 -4.05
C GLU A 9 -8.76 12.83 -3.68
N SER A 10 -8.88 11.64 -4.28
CA SER A 10 -9.97 10.73 -3.99
C SER A 10 -9.74 10.02 -2.65
N PRO A 11 -10.78 9.87 -1.80
CA PRO A 11 -10.69 9.01 -0.63
C PRO A 11 -10.47 7.53 -1.01
N PHE A 12 -10.69 7.17 -2.28
CA PHE A 12 -10.44 5.86 -2.85
C PHE A 12 -9.09 5.75 -3.58
N TYR A 13 -8.18 6.72 -3.43
CA TYR A 13 -6.77 6.48 -3.81
C TYR A 13 -6.29 5.21 -3.08
N GLY A 14 -5.64 4.31 -3.82
CA GLY A 14 -5.35 2.97 -3.33
C GLY A 14 -4.14 2.36 -4.00
N ILE A 15 -3.56 1.35 -3.33
CA ILE A 15 -2.40 0.60 -3.78
C ILE A 15 -2.87 -0.73 -4.36
N GLY A 16 -2.39 -1.06 -5.55
CA GLY A 16 -2.58 -2.36 -6.18
C GLY A 16 -1.25 -2.98 -6.60
N CYS A 17 -1.32 -4.17 -7.18
CA CYS A 17 -0.17 -4.82 -7.80
C CYS A 17 -0.50 -5.49 -9.13
N ALA A 18 0.55 -5.71 -9.92
CA ALA A 18 0.54 -6.48 -11.13
C ALA A 18 1.76 -7.42 -11.15
N THR A 19 1.63 -8.56 -11.81
CA THR A 19 2.67 -9.58 -11.95
C THR A 19 3.04 -9.77 -13.42
N ALA A 20 4.28 -10.15 -13.68
CA ALA A 20 4.76 -10.52 -14.99
C ALA A 20 5.83 -11.62 -14.83
N THR A 21 5.97 -12.46 -15.84
CA THR A 21 7.05 -13.46 -15.92
C THR A 21 8.29 -12.91 -16.61
N ASP A 22 8.15 -11.82 -17.35
CA ASP A 22 9.23 -11.04 -17.99
C ASP A 22 9.03 -9.56 -17.64
N ILE A 23 10.11 -8.90 -17.19
CA ILE A 23 10.10 -7.49 -16.83
C ILE A 23 9.74 -6.56 -17.99
N MET A 24 10.03 -6.97 -19.24
CA MET A 24 9.70 -6.24 -20.46
C MET A 24 8.39 -6.73 -21.12
N GLY A 25 7.75 -7.74 -20.53
CA GLY A 25 6.54 -8.36 -21.06
C GLY A 25 5.23 -7.70 -20.61
N GLU A 26 4.14 -8.43 -20.82
CA GLU A 26 2.81 -8.01 -20.35
C GLU A 26 2.69 -8.15 -18.83
N TRP A 27 2.12 -7.12 -18.20
CA TRP A 27 1.84 -7.10 -16.77
C TRP A 27 0.35 -7.35 -16.52
N THR A 28 0.02 -8.46 -15.88
CA THR A 28 -1.36 -8.80 -15.51
C THR A 28 -1.69 -8.17 -14.15
N LYS A 29 -2.76 -7.37 -14.09
CA LYS A 29 -3.26 -6.83 -12.82
C LYS A 29 -3.74 -7.97 -11.92
N TYR A 30 -3.41 -7.88 -10.64
CA TYR A 30 -3.92 -8.80 -9.65
C TYR A 30 -5.47 -8.69 -9.55
N PRO A 31 -6.23 -9.80 -9.67
CA PRO A 31 -7.69 -9.76 -9.71
C PRO A 31 -8.36 -9.19 -8.43
N HIS A 32 -7.67 -9.27 -7.30
CA HIS A 32 -8.17 -8.79 -6.00
C HIS A 32 -7.64 -7.40 -5.63
N ASN A 33 -7.16 -6.63 -6.61
CA ASN A 33 -6.86 -5.22 -6.39
C ASN A 33 -8.13 -4.45 -5.95
N PRO A 34 -7.99 -3.41 -5.11
CA PRO A 34 -6.75 -2.90 -4.52
C PRO A 34 -6.23 -3.79 -3.36
N VAL A 35 -4.91 -3.83 -3.19
CA VAL A 35 -4.25 -4.52 -2.07
C VAL A 35 -4.36 -3.71 -0.78
N LEU A 36 -4.42 -2.37 -0.86
CA LEU A 36 -4.68 -1.49 0.26
C LEU A 36 -5.56 -0.31 -0.19
N GLN A 37 -6.70 -0.12 0.46
CA GLN A 37 -7.58 1.02 0.25
C GLN A 37 -8.42 1.25 1.51
N LYS A 38 -8.33 2.46 2.07
CA LYS A 38 -9.06 2.87 3.29
C LYS A 38 -8.86 1.95 4.53
N PRO A 39 -7.62 1.62 4.93
CA PRO A 39 -7.37 0.85 6.15
C PRO A 39 -7.75 1.66 7.40
N GLY A 40 -8.50 1.04 8.31
CA GLY A 40 -8.97 1.69 9.55
C GLY A 40 -9.75 2.98 9.26
N ASN A 41 -9.22 4.11 9.72
CA ASN A 41 -9.82 5.44 9.51
C ASN A 41 -9.12 6.25 8.40
N LEU A 42 -8.10 5.70 7.75
CA LEU A 42 -7.36 6.41 6.70
C LEU A 42 -8.17 6.44 5.40
N VAL A 43 -7.99 7.50 4.62
CA VAL A 43 -8.50 7.61 3.26
C VAL A 43 -7.43 8.16 2.34
N GLY A 44 -7.58 7.92 1.03
CA GLY A 44 -6.64 8.43 0.04
C GLY A 44 -5.23 7.86 0.19
N VAL A 45 -5.12 6.56 0.47
CA VAL A 45 -3.83 5.89 0.74
C VAL A 45 -3.10 5.54 -0.55
N GLY A 46 -1.81 5.84 -0.66
CA GLY A 46 -1.05 5.44 -1.85
C GLY A 46 0.33 6.06 -1.98
N HIS A 47 0.85 6.02 -3.20
CA HIS A 47 2.22 6.41 -3.59
C HIS A 47 3.24 5.86 -2.58
N SER A 48 3.38 4.54 -2.62
CA SER A 48 4.11 3.80 -1.61
C SER A 48 5.52 3.41 -2.05
N SER A 49 6.33 3.02 -1.07
CA SER A 49 7.60 2.36 -1.29
C SER A 49 7.76 1.21 -0.29
N MET A 50 8.37 0.11 -0.72
CA MET A 50 8.68 -1.04 0.13
C MET A 50 10.12 -1.00 0.60
N PHE A 51 10.36 -1.47 1.82
CA PHE A 51 11.70 -1.59 2.40
C PHE A 51 11.75 -2.76 3.36
N THR A 52 12.96 -3.26 3.62
CA THR A 52 13.21 -4.30 4.63
C THR A 52 13.72 -3.65 5.90
N ASP A 53 13.11 -3.95 7.04
CA ASP A 53 13.56 -3.43 8.33
C ASP A 53 14.80 -4.17 8.87
N LYS A 54 15.34 -3.72 10.02
CA LYS A 54 16.52 -4.34 10.65
C LYS A 54 16.29 -5.78 11.14
N LYS A 55 15.03 -6.23 11.24
CA LYS A 55 14.65 -7.60 11.60
C LYS A 55 14.42 -8.47 10.37
N GLY A 56 14.64 -7.95 9.17
CA GLY A 56 14.42 -8.67 7.91
C GLY A 56 12.95 -8.70 7.48
N SER A 57 12.06 -7.96 8.13
CA SER A 57 10.64 -7.94 7.78
C SER A 57 10.38 -6.95 6.65
N LEU A 58 9.58 -7.36 5.65
CA LEU A 58 9.15 -6.48 4.58
C LEU A 58 8.09 -5.50 5.10
N ARG A 59 8.32 -4.22 4.86
CA ARG A 59 7.48 -3.09 5.26
C ARG A 59 7.12 -2.25 4.05
N ILE A 60 6.07 -1.46 4.19
CA ILE A 60 5.65 -0.47 3.19
C ILE A 60 5.40 0.85 3.87
N VAL A 61 5.93 1.92 3.29
CA VAL A 61 5.60 3.30 3.65
C VAL A 61 4.66 3.88 2.60
N PHE A 62 3.64 4.61 3.04
CA PHE A 62 2.66 5.25 2.16
C PHE A 62 2.11 6.52 2.83
N HIS A 63 1.51 7.41 2.03
CA HIS A 63 0.80 8.55 2.59
C HIS A 63 -0.70 8.28 2.69
N ALA A 64 -1.39 9.05 3.53
CA ALA A 64 -2.85 9.19 3.52
C ALA A 64 -3.25 10.67 3.58
N HIS A 65 -4.52 10.97 3.35
CA HIS A 65 -5.09 12.28 3.67
C HIS A 65 -4.95 12.59 5.17
N ARG A 66 -5.02 13.88 5.54
CA ARG A 66 -5.05 14.31 6.94
C ARG A 66 -6.17 13.61 7.72
N ASP A 67 -7.37 13.63 7.12
CA ASP A 67 -8.58 13.01 7.64
C ASP A 67 -9.62 12.85 6.52
N ALA A 68 -10.81 12.32 6.85
CA ALA A 68 -11.87 12.06 5.88
C ALA A 68 -12.46 13.33 5.22
N SER A 69 -12.22 14.51 5.79
CA SER A 69 -12.72 15.81 5.32
C SER A 69 -11.65 16.71 4.70
N SER A 70 -10.36 16.42 4.93
CA SER A 70 -9.24 17.26 4.52
C SER A 70 -8.08 16.45 3.94
N ILE A 71 -7.65 16.80 2.72
CA ILE A 71 -6.52 16.13 2.06
C ILE A 71 -5.17 16.52 2.69
N HIS A 72 -4.99 17.81 3.04
CA HIS A 72 -3.70 18.38 3.40
C HIS A 72 -3.59 18.82 4.88
N PRO A 73 -2.37 18.77 5.47
CA PRO A 73 -1.20 18.07 4.95
C PRO A 73 -1.45 16.55 4.91
N ARG A 74 -0.80 15.85 3.98
CA ARG A 74 -0.86 14.37 3.96
C ARG A 74 0.16 13.85 4.97
N ASP A 75 -0.22 12.80 5.69
CA ASP A 75 0.61 12.18 6.71
C ASP A 75 1.16 10.83 6.21
N MET A 76 2.31 10.43 6.75
CA MET A 76 3.01 9.19 6.38
C MET A 76 2.66 8.08 7.36
N TYR A 77 2.59 6.85 6.86
CA TYR A 77 2.27 5.65 7.64
C TYR A 77 3.14 4.48 7.20
N ILE A 78 3.38 3.52 8.10
CA ILE A 78 4.16 2.32 7.82
C ILE A 78 3.35 1.08 8.17
N SER A 79 3.14 0.17 7.21
CA SER A 79 2.49 -1.12 7.44
C SER A 79 3.46 -2.28 7.17
N LYS A 80 3.04 -3.50 7.54
CA LYS A 80 3.71 -4.76 7.20
C LYS A 80 3.23 -5.26 5.84
N VAL A 81 4.11 -5.96 5.16
CA VAL A 81 3.82 -6.62 3.89
C VAL A 81 4.20 -8.08 3.99
N GLY A 82 3.42 -8.95 3.37
CA GLY A 82 3.79 -10.35 3.22
C GLY A 82 3.16 -11.00 2.01
N PHE A 83 3.48 -12.27 1.84
CA PHE A 83 2.82 -13.15 0.89
C PHE A 83 2.11 -14.25 1.67
N ARG A 84 0.91 -14.61 1.23
CA ARG A 84 0.15 -15.74 1.76
C ARG A 84 -0.24 -16.67 0.62
N GLU A 85 -0.12 -17.98 0.84
CA GLU A 85 -0.61 -18.96 -0.11
C GLU A 85 -2.13 -19.08 0.00
N VAL A 86 -2.84 -18.88 -1.10
CA VAL A 86 -4.29 -19.01 -1.20
C VAL A 86 -4.58 -19.78 -2.49
N ASN A 87 -5.23 -20.94 -2.38
CA ASN A 87 -5.55 -21.82 -3.52
C ASN A 87 -4.31 -22.16 -4.39
N GLY A 88 -3.14 -22.32 -3.79
CA GLY A 88 -1.89 -22.63 -4.49
C GLY A 88 -1.20 -21.42 -5.13
N GLU A 89 -1.71 -20.20 -4.94
CA GLU A 89 -1.10 -18.97 -5.44
C GLU A 89 -0.58 -18.09 -4.28
N ASN A 90 0.63 -17.54 -4.44
CA ASN A 90 1.18 -16.58 -3.49
C ASN A 90 0.59 -15.19 -3.72
N GLN A 91 -0.24 -14.74 -2.78
CA GLN A 91 -0.91 -13.44 -2.83
C GLN A 91 -0.18 -12.42 -1.95
N LEU A 92 0.18 -11.28 -2.52
CA LEU A 92 0.67 -10.13 -1.78
C LEU A 92 -0.45 -9.58 -0.89
N TYR A 93 -0.14 -9.31 0.39
CA TYR A 93 -1.02 -8.57 1.28
C TYR A 93 -0.27 -7.42 1.96
N ILE A 94 -1.00 -6.35 2.27
CA ILE A 94 -0.56 -5.27 3.15
C ILE A 94 -1.46 -5.31 4.37
N ASP A 95 -0.90 -5.23 5.57
CA ASP A 95 -1.68 -5.26 6.81
C ASP A 95 -2.49 -3.96 6.95
N ASP A 96 -3.77 -4.07 7.33
CA ASP A 96 -4.63 -2.91 7.59
C ASP A 96 -4.20 -2.17 8.87
N ASN A 97 -3.45 -2.83 9.75
CA ASN A 97 -2.80 -2.18 10.88
C ASN A 97 -1.56 -1.42 10.41
N TYR A 98 -1.41 -0.19 10.90
CA TYR A 98 -0.31 0.69 10.53
C TYR A 98 0.30 1.38 11.76
N GLU A 99 1.56 1.78 11.60
CA GLU A 99 2.30 2.60 12.54
C GLU A 99 2.29 4.06 12.05
N THR A 100 2.07 4.99 12.97
CA THR A 100 2.17 6.43 12.71
C THR A 100 3.53 6.93 13.22
N PRO A 101 4.45 7.35 12.34
CA PRO A 101 5.72 7.92 12.75
C PRO A 101 5.48 9.26 13.47
N ILE A 102 6.26 9.49 14.52
CA ILE A 102 6.27 10.76 15.26
C ILE A 102 7.63 11.43 15.09
N LEU A 103 7.62 12.74 14.85
CA LEU A 103 8.84 13.54 14.87
C LEU A 103 9.17 13.91 16.32
N ILE A 104 10.24 13.35 16.85
CA ILE A 104 10.80 13.75 18.15
C ILE A 104 11.80 14.89 17.89
N LYS A 105 11.59 16.03 18.57
CA LYS A 105 12.47 17.20 18.50
C LYS A 105 13.45 17.21 19.67
#